data_AF-A0A2P5M2R2-F1
#
_entry.id   AF-A0A2P5M2R2-F1
#
_cell.length_a   1.000
_cell.length_b   1.000
_cell.length_c   1.000
_cell.angle_alpha   90.00
_cell.angle_beta   90.00
_cell.angle_gamma   90.00
#
_symmetry.space_group_name_H-M   'P 1'
#
loop_
_entity.id
_entity.type
_entity.pdbx_description
1 polymer ?
#
loop_
_entity_poly.entity_id
_entity_poly.type
_entity_poly.pdbx_seq_one_letter_code
_entity_poly.pdbx_strand_id
1 'polypeptide(L)' 'GLGERALGSLISGGWLAAGAVIAVEERKGMRPVLPDRLKAFDVRAYGDTEITFARAAG' A
#
# COMPACT_ATOMS: atom_id res chain seq x y z
N GLY A 1 -0.84 0.63 11.67
CA GLY A 1 -0.46 2.05 11.65
C GLY A 1 -1.53 2.92 11.03
N LEU A 2 -1.18 4.18 10.69
CA LEU A 2 -2.07 5.09 9.94
C LEU A 2 -2.18 4.69 8.47
N GLY A 3 -1.12 4.12 7.88
CA GLY A 3 -1.11 3.64 6.50
C GLY A 3 -2.20 2.60 6.24
N GLU A 4 -2.31 1.58 7.09
CA GLU A 4 -3.31 0.50 6.94
C GLU A 4 -4.74 1.02 7.12
N ARG A 5 -4.95 2.03 7.98
CA ARG A 5 -6.25 2.72 8.10
C ARG A 5 -6.58 3.48 6.81
N ALA A 6 -5.60 4.19 6.24
CA ALA A 6 -5.77 4.90 4.97
C ALA A 6 -6.06 3.94 3.81
N LEU A 7 -5.38 2.79 3.73
CA LEU A 7 -5.68 1.73 2.76
C LEU A 7 -7.12 1.23 2.89
N GLY A 8 -7.58 1.00 4.13
CA GLY A 8 -8.98 0.64 4.40
C GLY A 8 -9.96 1.69 3.88
N SER A 9 -9.72 2.98 4.16
CA SER A 9 -10.57 4.09 3.70
C SER A 9 -10.59 4.26 2.17
N LEU A 10 -9.44 4.07 1.50
CA LEU A 10 -9.36 4.10 0.03
C LEU A 10 -10.28 3.05 -0.61
N ILE A 11 -10.26 1.83 -0.06
CA ILE A 11 -11.08 0.73 -0.54
C ILE A 11 -12.55 0.97 -0.22
N SER A 12 -12.89 1.27 1.04
CA SER A 12 -14.28 1.43 1.46
C SER A 12 -14.95 2.65 0.80
N GLY A 13 -14.18 3.69 0.52
CA GLY A 13 -14.69 4.90 -0.13
C GLY A 13 -14.78 4.81 -1.66
N GLY A 14 -14.35 3.69 -2.28
CA GLY A 14 -14.43 3.52 -3.73
C GLY A 14 -13.50 4.44 -4.54
N TRP A 15 -12.37 4.85 -3.94
CA TRP A 15 -11.44 5.82 -4.54
C TRP A 15 -10.47 5.18 -5.55
N LEU A 16 -10.42 3.85 -5.62
CA LEU A 16 -9.46 3.13 -6.44
C LEU A 16 -10.04 2.88 -7.84
N ALA A 17 -9.36 3.40 -8.86
CA ALA A 17 -9.56 2.94 -10.23
C ALA A 17 -9.08 1.48 -10.41
N ALA A 18 -9.64 0.78 -11.40
CA ALA A 18 -9.20 -0.57 -11.74
C ALA A 18 -7.69 -0.60 -12.04
N GLY A 19 -6.96 -1.49 -11.37
CA GLY A 19 -5.51 -1.63 -11.55
C GLY A 19 -4.66 -0.46 -11.00
N ALA A 20 -5.24 0.42 -10.17
CA ALA A 20 -4.53 1.52 -9.53
C ALA A 20 -3.26 1.04 -8.80
N VAL A 21 -2.23 1.88 -8.81
CA VAL A 21 -0.97 1.65 -8.08
C VAL A 21 -0.98 2.49 -6.81
N ILE A 22 -0.66 1.86 -5.69
CA ILE A 22 -0.55 2.47 -4.37
C ILE A 22 0.91 2.36 -3.93
N ALA A 23 1.46 3.44 -3.39
CA ALA A 23 2.75 3.45 -2.73
C ALA A 23 2.54 3.73 -1.23
N VAL A 24 3.04 2.86 -0.37
CA VAL A 24 2.99 3.01 1.08
C VAL A 24 4.41 3.09 1.60
N GLU A 25 4.78 4.23 2.16
CA GLU A 25 6.10 4.47 2.75
C GLU A 25 6.03 4.34 4.27
N GLU A 26 6.93 3.53 4.81
CA GLU A 26 7.09 3.32 6.25
C GLU A 26 8.58 3.27 6.60
N ARG A 27 8.91 3.27 7.90
CA ARG A 27 10.28 3.01 8.34
C ARG A 27 10.74 1.64 7.83
N LYS A 28 12.01 1.51 7.45
CA LYS A 28 12.61 0.25 7.02
C LYS A 28 12.33 -0.87 8.04
N GLY A 29 11.82 -2.00 7.54
CA GLY A 29 11.41 -3.15 8.35
C GLY A 29 9.96 -3.10 8.86
N MET A 30 9.25 -1.99 8.69
CA MET A 30 7.84 -1.83 9.07
C MET A 30 6.91 -2.00 7.87
N ARG A 31 6.88 -3.20 7.27
CA ARG A 31 6.01 -3.45 6.12
C ARG A 31 4.52 -3.32 6.49
N PRO A 32 3.72 -2.61 5.68
CA PRO A 32 2.29 -2.48 5.95
C PRO A 32 1.58 -3.81 5.70
N VAL A 33 0.54 -4.06 6.48
CA VAL A 33 -0.42 -5.13 6.17
C VAL A 33 -1.35 -4.62 5.06
N LEU A 34 -1.28 -5.25 3.89
CA LEU A 34 -2.13 -4.92 2.76
C LEU A 34 -3.48 -5.67 2.87
N PRO A 35 -4.62 -5.00 2.67
CA PRO A 35 -5.91 -5.67 2.49
C PRO A 35 -5.91 -6.59 1.26
N ASP A 36 -6.69 -7.67 1.27
CA ASP A 36 -6.75 -8.69 0.20
C ASP A 36 -6.98 -8.14 -1.22
N ARG A 37 -7.64 -6.98 -1.34
CA ARG A 37 -7.89 -6.29 -2.62
C ARG A 37 -6.65 -5.62 -3.22
N LEU A 38 -5.55 -5.55 -2.48
CA LEU A 38 -4.29 -4.96 -2.89
C LEU A 38 -3.19 -6.02 -2.88
N LYS A 39 -2.45 -6.12 -3.99
CA LYS A 39 -1.35 -7.06 -4.12
C LYS A 39 -0.02 -6.33 -4.26
N ALA A 40 0.89 -6.54 -3.31
CA ALA A 40 2.27 -6.05 -3.42
C ALA A 40 2.94 -6.63 -4.68
N PHE A 41 3.69 -5.80 -5.39
CA PHE A 41 4.47 -6.23 -6.57
C PHE A 41 5.91 -5.69 -6.57
N ASP A 42 6.23 -4.70 -5.74
CA ASP A 42 7.58 -4.17 -5.58
C ASP A 42 7.76 -3.63 -4.16
N VAL A 43 9.00 -3.68 -3.65
CA VAL A 43 9.39 -3.11 -2.36
C VAL A 43 10.79 -2.51 -2.52
N ARG A 44 10.95 -1.23 -2.17
CA ARG A 44 12.22 -0.50 -2.32
C ARG A 44 12.62 0.13 -1.00
N ALA A 45 13.89 0.03 -0.64
CA ALA A 45 14.44 0.65 0.56
C ALA A 45 15.38 1.81 0.21
N TYR A 46 15.23 2.93 0.91
CA TYR A 46 16.03 4.14 0.76
C TYR A 46 16.43 4.66 2.14
N GLY A 47 17.70 4.54 2.51
CA GLY A 47 18.14 4.93 3.85
C GLY A 47 17.39 4.15 4.95
N ASP A 48 16.65 4.87 5.78
CA ASP A 48 15.83 4.32 6.87
C ASP A 48 14.33 4.19 6.52
N THR A 49 13.93 4.39 5.26
CA THR A 49 12.56 4.17 4.78
C THR A 49 12.46 2.99 3.81
N GLU A 50 11.28 2.38 3.74
CA GLU A 50 10.91 1.34 2.79
C GLU A 50 9.53 1.66 2.19
N ILE A 51 9.45 1.62 0.85
CA ILE A 51 8.23 1.86 0.09
C ILE A 51 7.73 0.53 -0.45
N THR A 52 6.51 0.15 -0.07
CA THR A 52 5.79 -0.99 -0.65
C THR A 52 4.87 -0.49 -1.75
N PHE A 53 5.04 -1.01 -2.97
CA PHE A 53 4.12 -0.76 -4.07
C PHE A 53 3.13 -1.91 -4.20
N ALA A 54 1.84 -1.56 -4.25
CA ALA A 54 0.75 -2.50 -4.41
C ALA A 54 -0.17 -2.12 -5.57
N ARG A 55 -0.85 -3.10 -6.14
CA ARG A 55 -1.84 -2.91 -7.19
C ARG A 55 -3.21 -3.33 -6.71
N ALA A 56 -4.22 -2.49 -6.98
CA ALA A 56 -5.61 -2.86 -6.79
C ALA A 56 -6.01 -3.93 -7.81
N ALA A 57 -6.90 -4.85 -7.40
CA ALA A 57 -7.58 -5.72 -8.34
C ALA A 57 -8.29 -4.88 -9.42
N GLY A 58 -8.31 -5.41 -10.65
CA GLY A 58 -9.08 -4.85 -11.77
C GLY A 58 -10.55 -5.16 -11.65
#